data_AF-A0A0P0X2E2-F1
#
_entry.id   AF-A0A0P0X2E2-F1
#
_cell.length_a   1.000
_cell.length_b   1.000
_cell.length_c   1.000
_cell.angle_alpha   90.00
_cell.angle_beta   90.00
_cell.angle_gamma   90.00
#
_symmetry.space_group_name_H-M   'P 1'
#
loop_
_entity.id
_entity.type
_entity.pdbx_description
1 polymer ?
#
loop_
_entity_poly.entity_id
_entity_poly.type
_entity_poly.pdbx_seq_one_letter_code
_entity_poly.pdbx_strand_id
1 'polypeptide(L)'
;MPAFVGKLRPVSALDNTYYRNNLDKVVNFNSDWQLLTQDEARGHVREYADNAALWDHDFAASLLKLSKLPMPVGSKGEIRNKCGAINHSKS
;
A
#
# COMPACT_ATOMS: atom_id res chain seq x y z
N MET A 1 -6.27 21.41 20.70
CA MET A 1 -6.14 20.32 19.71
C MET A 1 -4.74 19.76 19.79
N PRO A 2 -4.51 18.45 19.61
CA PRO A 2 -3.17 17.89 19.55
C PRO A 2 -2.30 18.61 18.50
N ALA A 3 -1.01 18.82 18.78
CA ALA A 3 -0.12 19.56 17.89
C ALA A 3 0.01 18.96 16.47
N PHE A 4 -0.31 17.67 16.31
CA PHE A 4 -0.29 17.01 15.01
C PHE A 4 -1.48 17.39 14.10
N VAL A 5 -2.57 17.95 14.65
CA VAL A 5 -3.78 18.25 13.86
C VAL A 5 -3.49 19.26 12.75
N GLY A 6 -2.60 20.23 13.00
CA GLY A 6 -2.18 21.20 11.97
C GLY A 6 -1.30 20.61 10.85
N LYS A 7 -0.83 19.37 11.00
CA LYS A 7 -0.05 18.65 9.99
C LYS A 7 -0.87 17.66 9.17
N LEU A 8 -2.15 17.46 9.49
CA LEU A 8 -3.01 16.52 8.77
C LEU A 8 -3.29 17.07 7.37
N ARG A 9 -2.77 16.40 6.35
CA ARG A 9 -3.08 16.70 4.95
C ARG A 9 -4.47 16.19 4.59
N PRO A 10 -5.11 16.73 3.54
CA PRO A 10 -6.43 16.27 3.09
C PRO A 10 -6.43 14.75 2.91
N VAL A 11 -7.34 14.06 3.60
CA VAL A 11 -7.40 12.59 3.71
C VAL A 11 -7.78 11.90 2.38
N SER A 12 -8.02 12.67 1.32
CA SER A 12 -8.62 12.17 0.07
C SER A 12 -7.65 12.02 -1.10
N ALA A 13 -6.36 12.30 -0.92
CA ALA A 13 -5.37 12.09 -1.98
C ALA A 13 -4.56 10.81 -1.73
N LEU A 14 -4.42 9.99 -2.77
CA LEU A 14 -3.43 8.92 -2.81
C LEU A 14 -2.12 9.54 -3.32
N ASP A 15 -1.24 9.91 -2.38
CA ASP A 15 0.04 10.55 -2.67
C ASP A 15 1.15 10.04 -1.73
N ASN A 16 2.35 10.61 -1.86
CA ASN A 16 3.50 10.26 -1.03
C ASN A 16 3.43 10.82 0.42
N THR A 17 2.31 11.43 0.83
CA THR A 17 2.14 11.98 2.18
C THR A 17 2.33 10.94 3.24
N TYR A 18 1.94 9.68 2.98
CA TYR A 18 2.19 8.56 3.88
C TYR A 18 3.66 8.53 4.35
N TYR A 19 4.62 8.55 3.41
CA TYR A 19 6.05 8.50 3.74
C TYR A 19 6.55 9.73 4.50
N ARG A 20 5.99 10.91 4.20
CA ARG A 20 6.27 12.11 4.99
C ARG A 20 5.72 12.00 6.41
N ASN A 21 4.55 11.37 6.60
CA ASN A 21 4.00 11.08 7.92
C ASN A 21 4.85 10.06 8.69
N ASN A 22 5.46 9.06 8.03
CA ASN A 22 6.44 8.18 8.68
C ASN A 22 7.60 9.02 9.23
N LEU A 23 8.21 9.90 8.42
CA LEU A 23 9.31 10.75 8.86
C LEU A 23 8.92 11.72 10.00
N ASP A 24 7.70 12.27 9.92
CA ASP A 24 7.10 13.12 10.96
C ASP A 24 6.64 12.35 12.19
N LYS A 25 6.74 11.01 12.19
CA LYS A 25 6.35 10.14 13.30
C LYS A 25 4.85 10.21 13.64
N VAL A 26 4.02 10.40 12.62
CA VAL A 26 2.55 10.53 12.72
C VAL A 26 1.88 9.42 11.90
N VAL A 27 2.16 8.16 12.26
CA VAL A 27 1.55 6.96 11.65
C VAL A 27 0.90 6.10 12.73
N ASN A 28 -0.18 5.42 12.37
CA ASN A 28 -1.08 4.78 13.32
C ASN A 28 -0.63 3.36 13.70
N PHE A 29 -0.07 2.59 12.76
CA PHE A 29 0.25 1.20 12.99
C PHE A 29 1.73 1.00 13.31
N ASN A 30 2.02 0.04 14.18
CA ASN A 30 3.41 -0.35 14.47
C ASN A 30 4.17 -0.80 13.21
N SER A 31 3.48 -1.43 12.26
CA SER A 31 4.07 -1.82 10.97
C SER A 31 4.63 -0.63 10.19
N ASP A 32 3.96 0.53 10.25
CA ASP A 32 4.40 1.76 9.58
C ASP A 32 5.67 2.31 10.26
N TRP A 33 5.71 2.25 11.59
CA TRP A 33 6.89 2.63 12.37
C TRP A 33 8.11 1.77 12.10
N GLN A 34 7.91 0.47 11.83
CA GLN A 34 9.01 -0.45 11.51
C GLN A 34 9.73 -0.09 10.20
N LEU A 35 9.13 0.68 9.29
CA LEU A 35 9.82 1.15 8.09
C LEU A 35 11.01 2.08 8.41
N LEU A 36 11.04 2.67 9.61
CA LEU A 36 12.11 3.57 10.03
C LEU A 36 13.22 2.87 10.82
N THR A 37 13.04 1.59 11.20
CA THR A 37 13.97 0.87 12.08
C THR A 37 15.07 0.17 11.30
N GLN A 38 14.79 -0.25 10.06
CA GLN A 38 15.74 -0.87 9.15
C GLN A 38 16.33 0.16 8.18
N ASP A 39 17.64 0.12 7.94
CA ASP A 39 18.34 1.14 7.16
C ASP A 39 17.88 1.23 5.71
N GLU A 40 17.70 0.09 5.04
CA GLU A 40 17.23 0.00 3.66
C GLU A 40 15.81 0.56 3.51
N ALA A 41 14.87 0.08 4.35
CA ALA A 41 13.49 0.56 4.35
C ALA A 41 13.41 2.07 4.64
N ARG A 42 14.20 2.55 5.62
CA ARG A 42 14.27 3.98 5.95
C ARG A 42 14.83 4.82 4.80
N GLY A 43 15.75 4.27 4.02
CA GLY A 43 16.24 4.87 2.78
C GLY A 43 15.11 5.13 1.80
N HIS A 44 14.34 4.08 1.46
CA HIS A 44 13.18 4.21 0.58
C HIS A 44 12.10 5.15 1.13
N VAL A 45 11.86 5.17 2.45
CA VAL A 45 10.92 6.14 3.05
C VAL A 45 11.34 7.57 2.74
N ARG A 46 12.64 7.90 2.82
CA ARG A 46 13.14 9.24 2.47
C ARG A 46 13.01 9.52 0.98
N GLU A 47 13.41 8.57 0.13
CA GLU A 47 13.29 8.71 -1.34
C GLU A 47 11.85 9.01 -1.77
N TYR A 48 10.88 8.25 -1.26
CA TYR A 48 9.47 8.46 -1.59
C TYR A 48 8.90 9.73 -0.97
N ALA A 49 9.34 10.12 0.23
CA ALA A 49 8.94 11.39 0.85
C ALA A 49 9.41 12.62 0.05
N ASP A 50 10.61 12.55 -0.52
CA ASP A 50 11.26 13.63 -1.26
C ASP A 50 10.84 13.66 -2.74
N ASN A 51 10.55 12.51 -3.35
CA ASN A 51 10.21 12.39 -4.76
C ASN A 51 8.85 11.70 -4.98
N ALA A 52 7.80 12.52 -5.14
CA ALA A 52 6.44 12.03 -5.37
C ALA A 52 6.27 11.29 -6.71
N ALA A 53 7.02 11.68 -7.77
CA ALA A 53 6.94 11.03 -9.07
C ALA A 53 7.56 9.62 -9.06
N LEU A 54 8.69 9.47 -8.35
CA LEU A 54 9.30 8.15 -8.12
C LEU A 54 8.37 7.24 -7.32
N TRP A 55 7.79 7.77 -6.24
CA TRP A 55 6.81 7.04 -5.44
C TRP A 55 5.63 6.54 -6.31
N ASP A 56 5.03 7.40 -7.13
CA ASP A 56 3.89 7.04 -7.98
C ASP A 56 4.26 5.92 -8.99
N HIS A 57 5.42 6.07 -9.64
CA HIS A 57 5.94 5.08 -10.59
C HIS A 57 6.15 3.71 -9.93
N ASP A 58 6.85 3.66 -8.80
CA ASP A 58 7.21 2.41 -8.13
C ASP A 58 6.01 1.79 -7.42
N PHE A 59 5.07 2.61 -6.94
CA PHE A 59 3.79 2.16 -6.42
C PHE A 59 2.96 1.43 -7.50
N ALA A 60 2.85 2.02 -8.69
CA ALA A 60 2.16 1.38 -9.82
C ALA A 60 2.85 0.07 -10.25
N ALA A 61 4.18 0.06 -10.33
CA ALA A 61 4.96 -1.14 -10.64
C ALA A 61 4.77 -2.24 -9.58
N SER A 62 4.72 -1.86 -8.31
CA SER A 62 4.50 -2.78 -7.19
C SER A 62 3.10 -3.41 -7.21
N LEU A 63 2.06 -2.63 -7.49
CA LEU A 63 0.69 -3.15 -7.65
C LEU A 63 0.57 -4.08 -8.87
N LEU A 64 1.26 -3.78 -9.98
CA LEU A 64 1.32 -4.66 -11.13
C LEU A 64 2.06 -5.98 -10.84
N LYS A 65 3.11 -5.93 -10.00
CA LYS A 65 3.79 -7.14 -9.53
C LYS A 65 2.88 -7.98 -8.63
N LEU A 66 2.15 -7.32 -7.73
CA LEU A 66 1.20 -7.97 -6.82
C LEU A 66 0.05 -8.64 -7.59
N SER A 67 -0.46 -8.02 -8.65
CA SER A 67 -1.56 -8.57 -9.45
C SER A 67 -1.19 -9.83 -10.25
N LYS A 68 0.11 -10.10 -10.40
CA LYS A 68 0.65 -11.26 -11.13
C LYS A 68 0.98 -12.45 -10.20
N LEU A 69 0.66 -12.39 -8.91
CA LEU A 69 0.84 -13.53 -8.02
C LEU A 69 0.02 -14.74 -8.54
N PRO A 70 0.64 -15.91 -8.72
CA PRO A 70 -0.05 -17.06 -9.28
C PRO A 70 -1.06 -17.62 -8.29
N MET A 71 -2.09 -18.27 -8.82
CA MET A 71 -2.94 -19.13 -7.98
C MET A 71 -2.11 -20.29 -7.39
N PRO A 72 -2.51 -20.83 -6.22
CA PRO A 72 -1.87 -22.02 -5.67
C PRO A 72 -1.82 -23.15 -6.70
N VAL A 73 -0.70 -23.87 -6.76
CA VAL A 73 -0.46 -24.95 -7.74
C VAL A 73 -1.63 -25.96 -7.70
N GLY A 74 -2.17 -26.28 -8.88
CA GLY A 74 -3.32 -27.19 -9.03
C GLY A 74 -4.70 -26.51 -8.96
N SER A 75 -4.77 -25.23 -8.61
CA SER A 75 -6.03 -24.48 -8.58
C SER A 75 -6.59 -24.27 -9.99
N LYS A 76 -7.86 -24.60 -10.21
CA LYS A 76 -8.62 -24.22 -11.40
C LYS A 76 -9.55 -23.07 -11.04
N GLY A 77 -9.27 -21.89 -11.58
CA GLY A 77 -10.14 -20.73 -11.38
C GLY A 77 -11.45 -20.86 -12.14
N GLU A 78 -12.43 -20.04 -11.77
CA GLU A 78 -13.67 -19.88 -12.51
C GLU A 78 -13.98 -18.38 -12.70
N ILE A 79 -14.70 -18.05 -13.77
CA ILE A 79 -15.31 -16.73 -13.89
C ILE A 79 -16.63 -16.80 -13.12
N ARG A 80 -16.71 -16.11 -11.97
CA ARG A 80 -17.90 -16.12 -11.11
C ARG A 80 -19.04 -15.33 -11.74
N ASN A 81 -20.26 -15.90 -11.71
CA ASN A 81 -21.48 -15.19 -12.10
C ASN A 81 -21.87 -14.10 -11.08
N LYS A 82 -21.56 -14.33 -9.80
CA LYS A 82 -21.71 -13.38 -8.70
C LYS A 82 -20.46 -13.46 -7.82
N CYS A 83 -19.71 -12.37 -7.65
CA CYS A 83 -18.42 -12.42 -6.93
C CYS A 83 -18.52 -12.93 -5.49
N GLY A 84 -19.67 -12.73 -4.83
CA GLY A 84 -19.95 -13.19 -3.47
C GLY A 84 -20.42 -14.65 -3.35
N ALA A 85 -20.49 -15.42 -4.44
CA ALA A 85 -20.89 -16.82 -4.44
C ALA A 85 -19.98 -17.66 -5.36
N ILE A 86 -19.85 -18.96 -5.07
CA ILE A 86 -19.26 -19.92 -6.01
C ILE A 86 -20.29 -20.29 -7.08
N ASN A 87 -19.85 -20.61 -8.29
CA ASN A 87 -20.78 -21.15 -9.27
C ASN A 87 -21.15 -22.57 -8.85
N HIS A 88 -22.45 -22.85 -8.75
CA HIS A 88 -22.93 -24.21 -8.61
C HIS A 88 -22.98 -24.86 -10.00
N SER A 89 -22.39 -26.05 -10.16
CA SER A 89 -22.74 -26.90 -11.29
C SER A 89 -24.24 -27.13 -11.26
N LYS A 90 -24.94 -26.96 -12.38
CA LYS A 90 -26.29 -27.50 -12.49
C LYS A 90 -26.16 -29.01 -12.24
N SER A 91 -26.83 -29.49 -11.21
CA SER A 91 -27.14 -30.92 -11.04
C SER A 91 -27.91 -31.42 -12.24
#